data_AF-A0A9D4EHQ7-F1
#
_entry.id   AF-A0A9D4EHQ7-F1
#
_cell.length_a   1.000
_cell.length_b   1.000
_cell.length_c   1.000
_cell.angle_alpha   90.00
_cell.angle_beta   90.00
_cell.angle_gamma   90.00
#
_symmetry.space_group_name_H-M   'P 1'
#
loop_
_entity.id
_entity.type
_entity.pdbx_description
1 polymer ?
#
loop_
_entity_poly.entity_id
_entity_poly.type
_entity_poly.pdbx_seq_one_letter_code
_entity_poly.pdbx_strand_id
1 'polypeptide(L)'
;MSSDEALRNGVRANLKAWIEKLRCGWDLEKQAFFKKKFIQRLRESPVAIETDKANEQHYEVPTEFFLTVLGKRLKYSGCDWPDGCSSLEQAEDISLKLICERAGIQDGQSVLDLGCGWGSLSLYICEKFPRCQVTCVSNSNTQRALIQQRAQERGFQGRLECITADANVFYTANRFDRICSIEMFEHMKNYEVLMQRVSSWLKPAGKLFIQVLCHSRFPYAFDTKPGSDTEWMAKNFFTGGTMPSVDLYLYFQNGVRIEDYWIINGKHYSRTLEAWLTRLDENRDKVMDVLRKAYGEDADQQMFNWRLFFIFCSEVFGYDGGNEWIVSQHLFKKNQLSSL
;
A
#
# COMPACT_ATOMS: atom_id res chain seq x y z
N MET A 1 -23.93 -3.61 24.24
CA MET A 1 -23.06 -3.23 23.11
C MET A 1 -21.73 -3.95 23.32
N SER A 2 -21.24 -4.74 22.37
CA SER A 2 -19.92 -5.37 22.51
C SER A 2 -18.82 -4.29 22.59
N SER A 3 -17.65 -4.64 23.13
CA SER A 3 -16.49 -3.74 23.17
C SER A 3 -16.15 -3.18 21.79
N ASP A 4 -16.25 -4.02 20.76
CA ASP A 4 -15.91 -3.67 19.39
C ASP A 4 -16.95 -2.71 18.78
N GLU A 5 -18.24 -2.87 19.10
CA GLU A 5 -19.27 -1.94 18.62
C GLU A 5 -19.14 -0.55 19.27
N ALA A 6 -18.76 -0.49 20.54
CA ALA A 6 -18.45 0.77 21.22
C ALA A 6 -17.28 1.50 20.52
N LEU A 7 -16.23 0.73 20.20
CA LEU A 7 -15.05 1.24 19.51
C LEU A 7 -15.41 1.76 18.11
N ARG A 8 -16.14 0.97 17.31
CA ARG A 8 -16.59 1.36 15.96
C ARG A 8 -17.41 2.64 15.98
N ASN A 9 -18.33 2.76 16.94
CA ASN A 9 -19.12 3.99 17.09
C ASN A 9 -18.26 5.22 17.44
N GLY A 10 -17.23 5.04 18.28
CA GLY A 10 -16.23 6.08 18.55
C GLY A 10 -15.46 6.48 17.29
N VAL A 11 -15.00 5.50 16.49
CA VAL A 11 -14.30 5.76 15.23
C VAL A 11 -15.20 6.55 14.26
N ARG A 12 -16.44 6.09 14.02
CA ARG A 12 -17.39 6.77 13.12
C ARG A 12 -17.66 8.22 13.54
N ALA A 13 -17.80 8.47 14.84
CA ALA A 13 -18.00 9.83 15.37
C ALA A 13 -16.78 10.73 15.08
N ASN A 14 -15.57 10.22 15.29
CA ASN A 14 -14.34 10.95 14.98
C ASN A 14 -14.18 11.20 13.46
N LEU A 15 -14.48 10.21 12.62
CA LEU A 15 -14.45 10.36 11.17
C LEU A 15 -15.41 11.44 10.67
N LYS A 16 -16.62 11.51 11.25
CA LYS A 16 -17.59 12.57 10.94
C LYS A 16 -17.05 13.97 11.26
N ALA A 17 -16.40 14.14 12.41
CA ALA A 17 -15.80 15.42 12.76
C ALA A 17 -14.61 15.76 11.84
N TRP A 18 -13.80 14.75 11.51
CA TRP A 18 -12.61 14.93 10.68
C TRP A 18 -12.93 15.26 9.23
N ILE A 19 -13.91 14.58 8.61
CA ILE A 19 -14.29 14.85 7.23
C ILE A 19 -14.82 16.28 7.04
N GLU A 20 -15.54 16.82 8.02
CA GLU A 20 -15.99 18.22 8.00
C GLU A 20 -14.83 19.21 8.04
N LYS A 21 -13.76 18.91 8.79
CA LYS A 21 -12.52 19.70 8.76
C LYS A 21 -11.88 19.68 7.37
N LEU A 22 -11.75 18.49 6.77
CA LEU A 22 -11.16 18.33 5.43
C LEU A 22 -11.96 19.07 4.35
N ARG A 23 -13.30 19.06 4.46
CA ARG A 23 -14.21 19.79 3.56
C ARG A 23 -14.08 21.30 3.65
N CYS A 24 -13.44 21.86 4.69
CA CYS A 24 -13.28 23.32 4.86
C CYS A 24 -14.61 24.08 4.78
N GLY A 25 -15.71 23.51 5.29
CA GLY A 25 -17.04 24.10 5.15
C GLY A 25 -17.52 24.23 3.69
N TRP A 26 -17.03 23.34 2.80
CA TRP A 26 -17.28 23.34 1.36
C TRP A 26 -16.69 24.54 0.59
N ASP A 27 -15.79 25.29 1.20
CA ASP A 27 -15.06 26.38 0.57
C ASP A 27 -14.00 25.84 -0.41
N LEU A 28 -14.29 25.92 -1.71
CA LEU A 28 -13.44 25.36 -2.77
C LEU A 28 -12.09 26.07 -2.89
N GLU A 29 -12.02 27.37 -2.62
CA GLU A 29 -10.76 28.12 -2.67
C GLU A 29 -9.84 27.67 -1.54
N LYS A 30 -10.38 27.48 -0.32
CA LYS A 30 -9.60 26.92 0.79
C LYS A 30 -9.16 25.49 0.54
N GLN A 31 -10.03 24.64 0.00
CA GLN A 31 -9.65 23.26 -0.37
C GLN A 31 -8.48 23.25 -1.36
N ALA A 32 -8.57 24.08 -2.42
CA ALA A 32 -7.50 24.21 -3.41
C ALA A 32 -6.21 24.77 -2.79
N PHE A 33 -6.31 25.78 -1.93
CA PHE A 33 -5.18 26.38 -1.22
C PHE A 33 -4.43 25.33 -0.38
N PHE A 34 -5.13 24.57 0.46
CA PHE A 34 -4.51 23.53 1.29
C PHE A 34 -3.89 22.42 0.47
N LYS A 35 -4.58 21.95 -0.59
CA LYS A 35 -4.02 20.93 -1.51
C LYS A 35 -2.75 21.44 -2.18
N LYS A 36 -2.75 22.68 -2.71
CA LYS A 36 -1.57 23.27 -3.36
C LYS A 36 -0.39 23.41 -2.39
N LYS A 37 -0.65 23.87 -1.16
CA LYS A 37 0.36 23.96 -0.11
C LYS A 37 0.93 22.58 0.25
N PHE A 38 0.08 21.56 0.31
CA PHE A 38 0.51 20.19 0.56
C PHE A 38 1.41 19.66 -0.56
N ILE A 39 1.03 19.86 -1.82
CA ILE A 39 1.82 19.47 -3.00
C ILE A 39 3.19 20.16 -2.99
N GLN A 40 3.24 21.47 -2.70
CA GLN A 40 4.51 22.20 -2.62
C GLN A 40 5.41 21.62 -1.52
N ARG A 41 4.87 21.37 -0.33
CA ARG A 41 5.62 20.76 0.77
C ARG A 41 6.19 19.39 0.37
N LEU A 42 5.45 18.57 -0.37
CA LEU A 42 5.95 17.27 -0.85
C LEU A 42 7.16 17.40 -1.78
N ARG A 43 7.19 18.42 -2.65
CA ARG A 43 8.36 18.69 -3.53
C ARG A 43 9.61 19.11 -2.75
N GLU A 44 9.42 19.78 -1.63
CA GLU A 44 10.50 20.29 -0.77
C GLU A 44 10.97 19.27 0.27
N SER A 45 10.18 18.22 0.53
CA SER A 45 10.52 17.13 1.45
C SER A 45 11.63 16.21 0.90
N PRO A 46 12.32 15.43 1.76
CA PRO A 46 13.07 14.25 1.31
C PRO A 46 12.13 13.19 0.69
N VAL A 47 12.67 12.20 -0.03
CA VAL A 47 11.85 11.15 -0.69
C VAL A 47 11.07 10.32 0.33
N ALA A 48 11.65 10.01 1.48
CA ALA A 48 10.97 9.45 2.65
C ALA A 48 11.43 10.15 3.94
N ILE A 49 10.61 10.10 4.98
CA ILE A 49 10.89 10.68 6.31
C ILE A 49 10.81 9.54 7.33
N GLU A 50 11.79 9.46 8.25
CA GLU A 50 11.80 8.51 9.38
C GLU A 50 11.69 7.02 8.94
N THR A 51 12.45 6.62 7.91
CA THR A 51 12.42 5.27 7.34
C THR A 51 12.67 4.16 8.36
N ASP A 52 13.56 4.40 9.33
CA ASP A 52 13.93 3.39 10.34
C ASP A 52 12.76 3.08 11.28
N LYS A 53 12.00 4.10 11.73
CA LYS A 53 10.84 3.91 12.62
C LYS A 53 9.63 3.33 11.90
N ALA A 54 9.43 3.66 10.62
CA ALA A 54 8.37 3.04 9.82
C ALA A 54 8.65 1.53 9.59
N ASN A 55 9.94 1.16 9.47
CA ASN A 55 10.38 -0.23 9.40
C ASN A 55 10.07 -1.00 10.70
N GLU A 56 10.36 -0.41 11.86
CA GLU A 56 10.07 -0.98 13.18
C GLU A 56 8.55 -1.17 13.43
N GLN A 57 7.71 -0.22 13.00
CA GLN A 57 6.26 -0.23 13.29
C GLN A 57 5.45 -1.28 12.51
N HIS A 58 5.82 -1.57 11.26
CA HIS A 58 5.07 -2.49 10.40
C HIS A 58 5.84 -3.73 9.97
N TYR A 59 7.17 -3.65 9.83
CA TYR A 59 7.97 -4.67 9.17
C TYR A 59 8.83 -5.51 10.14
N GLU A 60 8.91 -5.13 11.42
CA GLU A 60 9.44 -5.98 12.50
C GLU A 60 8.40 -6.92 13.11
N VAL A 61 7.12 -6.78 12.74
CA VAL A 61 6.12 -7.79 13.08
C VAL A 61 6.51 -9.11 12.40
N PRO A 62 6.62 -10.23 13.14
CA PRO A 62 7.11 -11.47 12.59
C PRO A 62 6.30 -11.93 11.37
N THR A 63 6.98 -12.47 10.36
CA THR A 63 6.32 -12.99 9.14
C THR A 63 5.23 -14.01 9.48
N GLU A 64 5.38 -14.77 10.56
CA GLU A 64 4.41 -15.75 11.08
C GLU A 64 3.06 -15.13 11.43
N PHE A 65 3.03 -13.85 11.86
CA PHE A 65 1.80 -13.11 12.09
C PHE A 65 1.04 -12.96 10.77
N PHE A 66 1.70 -12.44 9.73
CA PHE A 66 1.10 -12.22 8.42
C PHE A 66 0.73 -13.52 7.71
N LEU A 67 1.52 -14.59 7.89
CA LEU A 67 1.17 -15.94 7.44
C LEU A 67 -0.13 -16.47 8.08
N THR A 68 -0.51 -15.93 9.23
CA THR A 68 -1.70 -16.36 9.98
C THR A 68 -2.93 -15.52 9.61
N VAL A 69 -2.77 -14.20 9.42
CA VAL A 69 -3.91 -13.29 9.21
C VAL A 69 -4.22 -12.99 7.74
N LEU A 70 -3.26 -13.15 6.83
CA LEU A 70 -3.47 -12.88 5.41
C LEU A 70 -4.01 -14.10 4.64
N GLY A 71 -4.36 -13.89 3.37
CA GLY A 71 -4.70 -14.97 2.45
C GLY A 71 -3.48 -15.72 1.91
N LYS A 72 -3.71 -16.75 1.10
CA LYS A 72 -2.65 -17.63 0.58
C LYS A 72 -1.61 -16.89 -0.27
N ARG A 73 -2.00 -15.78 -0.91
CA ARG A 73 -1.10 -14.94 -1.70
C ARG A 73 -0.24 -14.02 -0.83
N LEU A 74 -0.56 -13.86 0.46
CA LEU A 74 0.07 -12.90 1.37
C LEU A 74 0.00 -11.47 0.83
N LYS A 75 -1.16 -11.10 0.29
CA LYS A 75 -1.36 -9.78 -0.26
C LYS A 75 -1.74 -8.83 0.88
N TYR A 76 -0.74 -8.21 1.51
CA TYR A 76 -0.95 -7.16 2.52
C TYR A 76 -1.26 -5.82 1.85
N SER A 77 -2.42 -5.75 1.21
CA SER A 77 -2.97 -4.56 0.57
C SER A 77 -4.44 -4.77 0.21
N GLY A 78 -5.19 -3.70 -0.08
CA GLY A 78 -6.62 -3.79 -0.39
C GLY A 78 -6.95 -4.75 -1.53
N CYS A 79 -7.88 -5.68 -1.30
CA CYS A 79 -8.34 -6.65 -2.30
C CYS A 79 -9.66 -6.22 -2.94
N ASP A 80 -9.97 -6.77 -4.11
CA ASP A 80 -11.19 -6.56 -4.88
C ASP A 80 -12.19 -7.65 -4.54
N TRP A 81 -13.39 -7.23 -4.19
CA TRP A 81 -14.48 -8.11 -3.75
C TRP A 81 -15.72 -7.91 -4.63
N PRO A 82 -15.68 -8.32 -5.91
CA PRO A 82 -16.84 -8.21 -6.79
C PRO A 82 -17.98 -9.14 -6.32
N ASP A 83 -19.16 -8.95 -6.91
CA ASP A 83 -20.31 -9.82 -6.66
C ASP A 83 -19.95 -11.29 -6.92
N GLY A 84 -20.34 -12.17 -5.99
CA GLY A 84 -20.00 -13.60 -6.01
C GLY A 84 -18.65 -13.96 -5.40
N CYS A 85 -17.79 -12.99 -5.05
CA CYS A 85 -16.57 -13.26 -4.27
C CYS A 85 -16.92 -13.57 -2.80
N SER A 86 -16.55 -14.77 -2.34
CA SER A 86 -16.96 -15.29 -1.02
C SER A 86 -15.81 -15.53 -0.05
N SER A 87 -14.55 -15.45 -0.48
CA SER A 87 -13.40 -15.67 0.40
C SER A 87 -12.24 -14.70 0.14
N LEU A 88 -11.39 -14.53 1.16
CA LEU A 88 -10.18 -13.71 1.05
C LEU A 88 -9.23 -14.25 -0.03
N GLU A 89 -9.08 -15.57 -0.16
CA GLU A 89 -8.27 -16.18 -1.22
C GLU A 89 -8.75 -15.79 -2.61
N GLN A 90 -10.06 -15.81 -2.84
CA GLN A 90 -10.63 -15.39 -4.12
C GLN A 90 -10.36 -13.90 -4.37
N ALA A 91 -10.56 -13.06 -3.35
CA ALA A 91 -10.33 -11.62 -3.46
C ALA A 91 -8.86 -11.29 -3.78
N GLU A 92 -7.91 -11.99 -3.15
CA GLU A 92 -6.47 -11.83 -3.47
C GLU A 92 -6.17 -12.20 -4.93
N ASP A 93 -6.66 -13.35 -5.41
CA ASP A 93 -6.43 -13.79 -6.80
C ASP A 93 -7.09 -12.84 -7.82
N ILE A 94 -8.30 -12.34 -7.53
CA ILE A 94 -9.02 -11.38 -8.38
C ILE A 94 -8.22 -10.08 -8.48
N SER A 95 -7.75 -9.54 -7.35
CA SER A 95 -6.95 -8.31 -7.37
C SER A 95 -5.65 -8.48 -8.12
N LEU A 96 -4.89 -9.55 -7.89
CA LEU A 96 -3.61 -9.76 -8.55
C LEU A 96 -3.79 -9.90 -10.06
N LYS A 97 -4.87 -10.56 -10.49
CA LYS A 97 -5.27 -10.61 -11.90
C LYS A 97 -5.55 -9.21 -12.44
N LEU A 98 -6.41 -8.43 -11.78
CA LEU A 98 -6.80 -7.09 -12.20
C LEU A 98 -5.60 -6.12 -12.25
N ILE A 99 -4.68 -6.22 -11.29
CA ILE A 99 -3.41 -5.48 -11.27
C ILE A 99 -2.59 -5.83 -12.51
N CYS A 100 -2.41 -7.10 -12.84
CA CYS A 100 -1.66 -7.51 -14.04
C CYS A 100 -2.32 -7.00 -15.33
N GLU A 101 -3.66 -7.05 -15.41
CA GLU A 101 -4.42 -6.55 -16.56
C GLU A 101 -4.26 -5.04 -16.73
N ARG A 102 -4.48 -4.26 -15.67
CA ARG A 102 -4.39 -2.79 -15.70
C ARG A 102 -2.95 -2.28 -15.87
N ALA A 103 -1.97 -2.98 -15.29
CA ALA A 103 -0.56 -2.72 -15.54
C ALA A 103 -0.14 -3.13 -16.97
N GLY A 104 -0.98 -3.89 -17.69
CA GLY A 104 -0.69 -4.38 -19.04
C GLY A 104 0.51 -5.32 -19.06
N ILE A 105 0.63 -6.20 -18.06
CA ILE A 105 1.68 -7.22 -17.98
C ILE A 105 1.45 -8.25 -19.09
N GLN A 106 2.52 -8.57 -19.82
CA GLN A 106 2.52 -9.55 -20.88
C GLN A 106 3.69 -10.51 -20.69
N ASP A 107 3.50 -11.75 -21.13
CA ASP A 107 4.52 -12.78 -21.03
C ASP A 107 5.80 -12.39 -21.80
N GLY A 108 6.97 -12.64 -21.22
CA GLY A 108 8.26 -12.24 -21.78
C GLY A 108 8.77 -10.86 -21.34
N GLN A 109 8.01 -10.13 -20.52
CA GLN A 109 8.42 -8.81 -20.01
C GLN A 109 9.39 -8.88 -18.83
N SER A 110 10.19 -7.84 -18.68
CA SER A 110 10.93 -7.53 -17.45
C SER A 110 10.07 -6.65 -16.54
N VAL A 111 9.82 -7.10 -15.30
CA VAL A 111 8.93 -6.44 -14.35
C VAL A 111 9.68 -6.12 -13.05
N LEU A 112 9.56 -4.88 -12.57
CA LEU A 112 10.00 -4.46 -11.24
C LEU A 112 8.78 -4.34 -10.31
N ASP A 113 8.79 -5.05 -9.20
CA ASP A 113 7.82 -4.92 -8.10
C ASP A 113 8.47 -4.12 -6.96
N LEU A 114 8.17 -2.82 -6.89
CA LEU A 114 8.81 -1.86 -5.98
C LEU A 114 7.99 -1.72 -4.69
N GLY A 115 8.51 -2.28 -3.59
CA GLY A 115 7.78 -2.41 -2.33
C GLY A 115 6.96 -3.69 -2.29
N CYS A 116 7.59 -4.85 -2.54
CA CYS A 116 6.89 -6.09 -2.89
C CYS A 116 6.23 -6.84 -1.72
N GLY A 117 6.44 -6.41 -0.48
CA GLY A 117 5.98 -7.12 0.72
C GLY A 117 6.49 -8.57 0.73
N TRP A 118 5.60 -9.55 0.96
CA TRP A 118 5.91 -10.99 0.85
C TRP A 118 5.85 -11.55 -0.58
N GLY A 119 5.94 -10.68 -1.59
CA GLY A 119 6.05 -11.05 -3.00
C GLY A 119 4.75 -11.55 -3.63
N SER A 120 3.60 -11.09 -3.12
CA SER A 120 2.28 -11.52 -3.61
C SER A 120 2.12 -11.32 -5.12
N LEU A 121 2.44 -10.13 -5.64
CA LEU A 121 2.42 -9.81 -7.07
C LEU A 121 3.56 -10.51 -7.82
N SER A 122 4.78 -10.41 -7.31
CA SER A 122 5.96 -11.04 -7.92
C SER A 122 5.78 -12.54 -8.19
N LEU A 123 5.35 -13.31 -7.19
CA LEU A 123 5.11 -14.75 -7.31
C LEU A 123 3.93 -15.06 -8.24
N TYR A 124 2.90 -14.21 -8.24
CA TYR A 124 1.75 -14.34 -9.14
C TYR A 124 2.16 -14.13 -10.60
N ILE A 125 2.97 -13.11 -10.89
CA ILE A 125 3.48 -12.85 -12.24
C ILE A 125 4.31 -14.04 -12.71
N CYS A 126 5.21 -14.58 -11.87
CA CYS A 126 5.97 -15.76 -12.24
C CYS A 126 5.05 -16.95 -12.54
N GLU A 127 4.01 -17.18 -11.74
CA GLU A 127 3.05 -18.27 -11.98
C GLU A 127 2.27 -18.12 -13.29
N LYS A 128 1.79 -16.91 -13.61
CA LYS A 128 0.90 -16.67 -14.77
C LYS A 128 1.62 -16.34 -16.08
N PHE A 129 2.86 -15.86 -16.00
CA PHE A 129 3.66 -15.41 -17.15
C PHE A 129 5.06 -16.08 -17.09
N PRO A 130 5.19 -17.32 -17.60
CA PRO A 130 6.38 -18.14 -17.43
C PRO A 130 7.68 -17.55 -18.00
N ARG A 131 7.59 -16.68 -19.00
CA ARG A 131 8.75 -16.03 -19.64
C ARG A 131 9.05 -14.64 -19.08
N CYS A 132 8.28 -14.14 -18.12
CA CYS A 132 8.61 -12.90 -17.44
C CYS A 132 9.85 -13.04 -16.54
N GLN A 133 10.69 -12.01 -16.55
CA GLN A 133 11.78 -11.81 -15.59
C GLN A 133 11.31 -10.79 -14.55
N VAL A 134 11.24 -11.21 -13.29
CA VAL A 134 10.74 -10.38 -12.19
C VAL A 134 11.88 -10.02 -11.25
N THR A 135 12.07 -8.73 -11.01
CA THR A 135 12.89 -8.22 -9.91
C THR A 135 11.93 -7.61 -8.89
N CYS A 136 12.06 -7.95 -7.62
CA CYS A 136 11.26 -7.38 -6.56
C CYS A 136 12.14 -6.77 -5.47
N VAL A 137 11.68 -5.65 -4.90
CA VAL A 137 12.44 -4.88 -3.90
C VAL A 137 11.63 -4.79 -2.63
N SER A 138 12.22 -5.23 -1.53
CA SER A 138 11.69 -5.11 -0.17
C SER A 138 12.76 -4.49 0.73
N ASN A 139 12.36 -3.72 1.74
CA ASN A 139 13.25 -3.25 2.81
C ASN A 139 13.53 -4.35 3.86
N SER A 140 12.81 -5.48 3.83
CA SER A 140 12.83 -6.51 4.86
C SER A 140 13.59 -7.77 4.43
N ASN A 141 14.54 -8.20 5.27
CA ASN A 141 15.28 -9.45 5.08
C ASN A 141 14.37 -10.69 5.23
N THR A 142 13.39 -10.65 6.13
CA THR A 142 12.49 -11.80 6.37
C THR A 142 11.50 -11.98 5.22
N GLN A 143 11.02 -10.88 4.63
CA GLN A 143 10.23 -10.91 3.40
C GLN A 143 11.02 -11.51 2.24
N ARG A 144 12.26 -11.05 2.03
CA ARG A 144 13.16 -11.62 1.00
C ARG A 144 13.37 -13.12 1.19
N ALA A 145 13.66 -13.56 2.42
CA ALA A 145 13.89 -14.97 2.71
C ALA A 145 12.68 -15.83 2.33
N LEU A 146 11.46 -15.40 2.70
CA LEU A 146 10.24 -16.13 2.34
C LEU A 146 10.01 -16.15 0.82
N ILE A 147 10.25 -15.03 0.12
CA ILE A 147 10.11 -14.96 -1.34
C ILE A 147 11.07 -15.92 -2.02
N GLN A 148 12.34 -15.93 -1.60
CA GLN A 148 13.37 -16.82 -2.17
C GLN A 148 13.05 -18.29 -1.90
N GLN A 149 12.57 -18.62 -0.70
CA GLN A 149 12.11 -19.97 -0.38
C GLN A 149 10.95 -20.39 -1.30
N ARG A 150 9.90 -19.56 -1.43
CA ARG A 150 8.75 -19.85 -2.31
C ARG A 150 9.15 -19.92 -3.78
N ALA A 151 10.11 -19.10 -4.19
CA ALA A 151 10.68 -19.14 -5.53
C ALA A 151 11.40 -20.47 -5.78
N GLN A 152 12.15 -20.99 -4.80
CA GLN A 152 12.79 -22.30 -4.87
C GLN A 152 11.76 -23.43 -4.98
N GLU A 153 10.80 -23.46 -4.07
CA GLU A 153 9.75 -24.48 -4.02
C GLU A 153 8.93 -24.57 -5.33
N ARG A 154 8.79 -23.46 -6.04
CA ARG A 154 8.01 -23.35 -7.29
C ARG A 154 8.86 -23.33 -8.56
N GLY A 155 10.19 -23.43 -8.45
CA GLY A 155 11.10 -23.43 -9.61
C GLY A 155 11.24 -22.08 -10.32
N PHE A 156 11.13 -20.96 -9.60
CA PHE A 156 11.24 -19.59 -10.14
C PHE A 156 12.63 -18.96 -10.01
N GLN A 157 13.62 -19.66 -9.44
CA GLN A 157 14.94 -19.10 -9.10
C GLN A 157 15.71 -18.47 -10.28
N GLY A 158 15.47 -18.92 -11.51
CA GLY A 158 16.11 -18.35 -12.71
C GLY A 158 15.46 -17.07 -13.25
N ARG A 159 14.32 -16.66 -12.69
CA ARG A 159 13.47 -15.59 -13.23
C ARG A 159 12.79 -14.71 -12.18
N LEU A 160 13.04 -14.95 -10.90
CA LEU A 160 12.63 -14.11 -9.79
C LEU A 160 13.84 -13.76 -8.93
N GLU A 161 14.19 -12.48 -8.91
CA GLU A 161 15.21 -11.91 -8.04
C GLU A 161 14.55 -11.05 -6.96
N CYS A 162 14.93 -11.24 -5.70
CA CYS A 162 14.50 -10.39 -4.59
C CYS A 162 15.70 -9.65 -3.99
N ILE A 163 15.63 -8.32 -4.05
CA ILE A 163 16.64 -7.38 -3.56
C ILE A 163 16.16 -6.77 -2.25
N THR A 164 16.99 -6.84 -1.21
CA THR A 164 16.73 -6.09 0.03
C THR A 164 17.33 -4.68 -0.10
N ALA A 165 16.47 -3.67 -0.19
CA ALA A 165 16.87 -2.26 -0.25
C ALA A 165 15.74 -1.32 0.20
N ASP A 166 16.12 -0.19 0.79
CA ASP A 166 15.20 0.92 1.03
C ASP A 166 14.91 1.65 -0.30
N ALA A 167 13.63 1.73 -0.68
CA ALA A 167 13.17 2.42 -1.88
C ALA A 167 13.60 3.91 -1.93
N ASN A 168 13.82 4.55 -0.77
CA ASN A 168 14.30 5.93 -0.65
C ASN A 168 15.67 6.14 -1.31
N VAL A 169 16.55 5.13 -1.24
CA VAL A 169 17.93 5.18 -1.77
C VAL A 169 18.22 4.12 -2.84
N PHE A 170 17.27 3.23 -3.13
CA PHE A 170 17.41 2.19 -4.13
C PHE A 170 17.74 2.77 -5.51
N TYR A 171 18.69 2.13 -6.19
CA TYR A 171 19.13 2.44 -7.54
C TYR A 171 19.42 1.15 -8.31
N THR A 172 19.14 1.16 -9.61
CA THR A 172 19.48 0.07 -10.51
C THR A 172 19.83 0.58 -11.91
N ALA A 173 20.80 -0.09 -12.55
CA ALA A 173 21.12 0.11 -13.96
C ALA A 173 20.16 -0.64 -14.90
N ASN A 174 19.36 -1.58 -14.38
CA ASN A 174 18.41 -2.35 -15.17
C ASN A 174 17.27 -1.46 -15.70
N ARG A 175 16.63 -1.93 -16.77
CA ARG A 175 15.48 -1.25 -17.39
C ARG A 175 14.33 -2.23 -17.55
N PHE A 176 13.13 -1.79 -17.19
CA PHE A 176 11.95 -2.65 -17.10
C PHE A 176 10.88 -2.26 -18.12
N ASP A 177 10.14 -3.26 -18.60
CA ASP A 177 8.93 -3.05 -19.41
C ASP A 177 7.78 -2.58 -18.51
N ARG A 178 7.73 -3.08 -17.27
CA ARG A 178 6.73 -2.69 -16.27
C ARG A 178 7.40 -2.43 -14.92
N ILE A 179 6.96 -1.38 -14.26
CA ILE A 179 7.24 -1.15 -12.85
C ILE A 179 5.89 -1.08 -12.15
N CYS A 180 5.69 -1.91 -11.13
CA CYS A 180 4.50 -1.94 -10.31
C CYS A 180 4.86 -1.53 -8.89
N SER A 181 3.99 -0.77 -8.24
CA SER A 181 4.09 -0.48 -6.82
C SER A 181 2.71 -0.53 -6.19
N ILE A 182 2.53 -1.43 -5.23
CA ILE A 182 1.24 -1.71 -4.61
C ILE A 182 1.31 -1.29 -3.14
N GLU A 183 0.66 -0.18 -2.82
CA GLU A 183 0.54 0.34 -1.44
C GLU A 183 1.91 0.57 -0.77
N MET A 184 2.82 1.23 -1.51
CA MET A 184 4.11 1.71 -1.00
C MET A 184 4.24 3.24 -1.04
N PHE A 185 3.61 3.91 -2.03
CA PHE A 185 3.79 5.35 -2.24
C PHE A 185 3.22 6.20 -1.09
N GLU A 186 2.28 5.70 -0.30
CA GLU A 186 1.79 6.32 0.94
C GLU A 186 2.90 6.50 1.99
N HIS A 187 3.97 5.72 1.95
CA HIS A 187 5.13 5.87 2.84
C HIS A 187 6.16 6.87 2.32
N MET A 188 5.93 7.43 1.12
CA MET A 188 6.84 8.37 0.47
C MET A 188 6.32 9.82 0.56
N LYS A 189 7.20 10.77 0.24
CA LYS A 189 6.93 12.21 0.28
C LYS A 189 7.27 12.89 -1.04
N ASN A 190 8.54 12.87 -1.44
CA ASN A 190 8.97 13.57 -2.64
C ASN A 190 8.70 12.76 -3.91
N TYR A 191 7.44 12.81 -4.34
CA TYR A 191 6.98 12.13 -5.54
C TYR A 191 7.61 12.71 -6.82
N GLU A 192 8.06 13.95 -6.84
CA GLU A 192 8.73 14.53 -8.01
C GLU A 192 10.06 13.80 -8.30
N VAL A 193 10.89 13.66 -7.27
CA VAL A 193 12.15 12.92 -7.35
C VAL A 193 11.90 11.43 -7.57
N LEU A 194 10.93 10.84 -6.87
CA LEU A 194 10.62 9.42 -7.00
C LEU A 194 10.12 9.06 -8.40
N MET A 195 9.18 9.82 -8.97
CA MET A 195 8.66 9.59 -10.33
C MET A 195 9.75 9.76 -11.39
N GLN A 196 10.63 10.77 -11.25
CA GLN A 196 11.78 10.94 -12.14
C GLN A 196 12.73 9.74 -12.05
N ARG A 197 13.00 9.24 -10.84
CA ARG A 197 13.86 8.07 -10.63
C ARG A 197 13.26 6.82 -11.26
N VAL A 198 11.98 6.56 -11.01
CA VAL A 198 11.24 5.44 -11.61
C VAL A 198 11.23 5.53 -13.14
N SER A 199 11.02 6.72 -13.70
CA SER A 199 11.13 6.95 -15.16
C SER A 199 12.48 6.52 -15.73
N SER A 200 13.57 6.78 -15.00
CA SER A 200 14.92 6.38 -15.42
C SER A 200 15.07 4.87 -15.54
N TRP A 201 14.31 4.08 -14.78
CA TRP A 201 14.30 2.62 -14.80
C TRP A 201 13.34 2.03 -15.84
N LEU A 202 12.48 2.83 -16.46
CA LEU A 202 11.60 2.36 -17.54
C LEU A 202 12.34 2.25 -18.87
N LYS A 203 12.07 1.18 -19.63
CA LYS A 203 12.36 1.12 -21.07
C LYS A 203 11.55 2.19 -21.83
N PRO A 204 11.87 2.51 -23.10
CA PRO A 204 11.16 3.54 -23.86
C PRO A 204 9.62 3.34 -23.92
N ALA A 205 9.16 2.10 -24.09
CA ALA A 205 7.72 1.75 -24.06
C ALA A 205 7.24 1.26 -22.67
N GLY A 206 8.04 1.50 -21.63
CA GLY A 206 7.77 1.04 -20.29
C GLY A 206 6.62 1.78 -19.63
N LYS A 207 5.91 1.08 -18.73
CA LYS A 207 4.81 1.66 -17.94
C LYS A 207 5.04 1.50 -16.45
N LEU A 208 4.59 2.49 -15.69
CA LEU A 208 4.52 2.49 -14.24
C LEU A 208 3.07 2.31 -13.82
N PHE A 209 2.79 1.32 -13.00
CA PHE A 209 1.50 1.09 -12.37
C PHE A 209 1.61 1.32 -10.85
N ILE A 210 0.74 2.16 -10.31
CA ILE A 210 0.68 2.45 -8.87
C ILE A 210 -0.71 2.08 -8.37
N GLN A 211 -0.80 1.27 -7.32
CA GLN A 211 -2.00 1.14 -6.49
C GLN A 211 -1.72 1.82 -5.15
N VAL A 212 -2.66 2.64 -4.67
CA VAL A 212 -2.52 3.31 -3.38
C VAL A 212 -3.86 3.46 -2.67
N LEU A 213 -3.85 3.34 -1.34
CA LEU A 213 -4.95 3.80 -0.51
C LEU A 213 -4.98 5.34 -0.50
N CYS A 214 -6.16 5.96 -0.57
CA CYS A 214 -6.26 7.42 -0.66
C CYS A 214 -7.61 7.92 -0.14
N HIS A 215 -7.68 9.23 0.12
CA HIS A 215 -8.96 9.92 0.17
C HIS A 215 -9.38 10.30 -1.26
N SER A 216 -10.67 10.21 -1.57
CA SER A 216 -11.25 10.62 -2.85
C SER A 216 -10.83 12.03 -3.32
N ARG A 217 -10.62 12.99 -2.39
CA ARG A 217 -10.41 14.41 -2.70
C ARG A 217 -9.25 15.08 -1.96
N PHE A 218 -9.00 14.75 -0.69
CA PHE A 218 -8.16 15.57 0.19
C PHE A 218 -6.89 14.84 0.62
N PRO A 219 -5.70 15.27 0.16
CA PRO A 219 -4.46 14.69 0.64
C PRO A 219 -4.06 15.30 1.99
N TYR A 220 -3.48 14.50 2.88
CA TYR A 220 -2.95 14.96 4.17
C TYR A 220 -1.78 14.09 4.63
N ALA A 221 -1.04 14.56 5.64
CA ALA A 221 0.03 13.80 6.25
C ALA A 221 -0.50 13.10 7.51
N PHE A 222 0.04 11.92 7.80
CA PHE A 222 -0.08 11.32 9.12
C PHE A 222 0.90 12.04 10.06
N ASP A 223 0.34 12.81 10.98
CA ASP A 223 1.09 13.68 11.91
C ASP A 223 1.09 13.09 13.32
N THR A 224 2.28 12.95 13.91
CA THR A 224 2.51 12.45 15.28
C THR A 224 2.34 13.53 16.35
N LYS A 225 2.06 14.78 15.95
CA LYS A 225 1.80 15.89 16.87
C LYS A 225 0.64 15.56 17.82
N PRO A 226 0.81 15.81 19.14
CA PRO A 226 -0.26 15.67 20.12
C PRO A 226 -1.53 16.43 19.74
N GLY A 227 -2.67 15.75 19.76
CA GLY A 227 -3.98 16.29 19.41
C GLY A 227 -4.29 16.34 17.91
N SER A 228 -3.41 15.80 17.05
CA SER A 228 -3.73 15.63 15.62
C SER A 228 -4.81 14.56 15.43
N ASP A 229 -5.70 14.76 14.45
CA ASP A 229 -6.74 13.79 14.07
C ASP A 229 -6.14 12.43 13.62
N THR A 230 -4.87 12.42 13.21
CA THR A 230 -4.16 11.21 12.75
C THR A 230 -3.15 10.67 13.77
N GLU A 231 -3.05 11.25 14.97
CA GLU A 231 -1.93 11.02 15.90
C GLU A 231 -1.69 9.54 16.21
N TRP A 232 -2.75 8.84 16.62
CA TRP A 232 -2.64 7.42 17.00
C TRP A 232 -2.20 6.57 15.81
N MET A 233 -2.81 6.80 14.64
CA MET A 233 -2.47 6.07 13.41
C MET A 233 -1.04 6.35 12.97
N ALA A 234 -0.61 7.61 13.05
CA ALA A 234 0.76 8.01 12.74
C ALA A 234 1.76 7.33 13.68
N LYS A 235 1.54 7.38 15.00
CA LYS A 235 2.48 6.84 16.00
C LYS A 235 2.63 5.32 15.97
N ASN A 236 1.63 4.58 15.51
CA ASN A 236 1.65 3.12 15.59
C ASN A 236 1.90 2.45 14.23
N PHE A 237 1.57 3.11 13.12
CA PHE A 237 1.52 2.45 11.81
C PHE A 237 2.08 3.36 10.69
N PHE A 238 1.65 4.61 10.61
CA PHE A 238 1.99 5.49 9.49
C PHE A 238 2.90 6.65 9.88
N THR A 239 3.97 6.42 10.66
CA THR A 239 4.92 7.49 10.99
C THR A 239 5.53 8.03 9.71
N GLY A 240 5.43 9.35 9.50
CA GLY A 240 5.90 9.95 8.25
C GLY A 240 5.05 9.58 7.03
N GLY A 241 3.90 8.91 7.18
CA GLY A 241 3.03 8.53 6.07
C GLY A 241 2.25 9.70 5.45
N THR A 242 1.71 9.47 4.27
CA THR A 242 0.85 10.36 3.50
C THR A 242 -0.46 9.62 3.23
N MET A 243 -1.61 10.27 3.44
CA MET A 243 -2.83 9.88 2.75
C MET A 243 -2.91 10.69 1.45
N PRO A 244 -2.74 10.08 0.27
CA PRO A 244 -2.90 10.76 -1.00
C PRO A 244 -4.35 11.15 -1.25
N SER A 245 -4.55 12.00 -2.28
CA SER A 245 -5.81 12.09 -2.99
C SER A 245 -5.71 11.38 -4.34
N VAL A 246 -6.84 10.98 -4.94
CA VAL A 246 -6.87 10.33 -6.26
C VAL A 246 -6.08 11.11 -7.31
N ASP A 247 -6.17 12.44 -7.27
CA ASP A 247 -5.50 13.33 -8.22
C ASP A 247 -4.06 13.68 -7.84
N LEU A 248 -3.55 13.25 -6.68
CA LEU A 248 -2.27 13.73 -6.14
C LEU A 248 -1.10 13.49 -7.10
N TYR A 249 -1.00 12.30 -7.67
CA TYR A 249 0.11 11.96 -8.58
C TYR A 249 0.03 12.66 -9.94
N LEU A 250 -1.12 13.24 -10.30
CA LEU A 250 -1.24 14.02 -11.53
C LEU A 250 -0.41 15.31 -11.49
N TYR A 251 -0.05 15.78 -10.29
CA TYR A 251 0.83 16.93 -10.08
C TYR A 251 2.34 16.58 -10.10
N PHE A 252 2.69 15.29 -10.29
CA PHE A 252 4.05 14.76 -10.27
C PHE A 252 4.34 13.90 -11.51
N GLN A 253 4.31 14.52 -12.69
CA GLN A 253 4.48 13.86 -13.99
C GLN A 253 5.86 14.15 -14.61
N ASN A 254 6.90 14.25 -13.78
CA ASN A 254 8.26 14.41 -14.26
C ASN A 254 8.81 13.05 -14.73
N GLY A 255 9.16 12.95 -16.02
CA GLY A 255 9.64 11.72 -16.66
C GLY A 255 8.57 10.67 -16.99
N VAL A 256 7.36 10.78 -16.46
CA VAL A 256 6.21 9.92 -16.78
C VAL A 256 4.96 10.77 -17.03
N ARG A 257 3.97 10.22 -17.72
CA ARG A 257 2.67 10.86 -17.96
C ARG A 257 1.55 9.87 -17.72
N ILE A 258 0.48 10.33 -17.07
CA ILE A 258 -0.72 9.54 -16.83
C ILE A 258 -1.28 9.05 -18.18
N GLU A 259 -1.62 7.78 -18.21
CA GLU A 259 -2.27 7.12 -19.34
C GLU A 259 -3.70 6.74 -18.99
N ASP A 260 -3.93 6.20 -17.78
CA ASP A 260 -5.26 5.83 -17.29
C ASP A 260 -5.30 5.82 -15.75
N TYR A 261 -6.49 5.82 -15.16
CA TYR A 261 -6.68 5.65 -13.72
C TYR A 261 -8.03 5.00 -13.39
N TRP A 262 -8.08 4.34 -12.24
CA TRP A 262 -9.28 3.67 -11.74
C TRP A 262 -9.47 3.96 -10.25
N ILE A 263 -10.73 3.95 -9.84
CA ILE A 263 -11.14 4.00 -8.44
C ILE A 263 -11.75 2.66 -8.07
N ILE A 264 -11.37 2.14 -6.91
CA ILE A 264 -11.95 0.97 -6.26
C ILE A 264 -12.60 1.48 -4.98
N ASN A 265 -13.92 1.28 -4.85
CA ASN A 265 -14.68 1.73 -3.69
C ASN A 265 -14.09 1.18 -2.37
N GLY A 266 -14.06 2.02 -1.33
CA GLY A 266 -13.41 1.69 -0.06
C GLY A 266 -13.99 0.46 0.64
N LYS A 267 -15.24 0.08 0.36
CA LYS A 267 -15.85 -1.15 0.90
C LYS A 267 -15.06 -2.40 0.57
N HIS A 268 -14.35 -2.41 -0.56
CA HIS A 268 -13.48 -3.53 -0.91
C HIS A 268 -12.34 -3.67 0.09
N TYR A 269 -11.67 -2.56 0.44
CA TYR A 269 -10.60 -2.61 1.44
C TYR A 269 -11.14 -2.81 2.86
N SER A 270 -12.27 -2.20 3.21
CA SER A 270 -12.97 -2.49 4.48
C SER A 270 -13.27 -3.98 4.62
N ARG A 271 -13.78 -4.64 3.57
CA ARG A 271 -14.04 -6.09 3.59
C ARG A 271 -12.76 -6.93 3.71
N THR A 272 -11.65 -6.50 3.11
CA THR A 272 -10.34 -7.12 3.33
C THR A 272 -9.90 -7.02 4.79
N LEU A 273 -10.04 -5.84 5.41
CA LEU A 273 -9.66 -5.60 6.80
C LEU A 273 -10.51 -6.40 7.78
N GLU A 274 -11.82 -6.51 7.53
CA GLU A 274 -12.71 -7.40 8.30
C GLU A 274 -12.29 -8.87 8.16
N ALA A 275 -11.93 -9.32 6.95
CA ALA A 275 -11.47 -10.68 6.74
C ALA A 275 -10.16 -10.98 7.50
N TRP A 276 -9.23 -10.02 7.57
CA TRP A 276 -8.01 -10.14 8.39
C TRP A 276 -8.32 -10.13 9.88
N LEU A 277 -9.24 -9.27 10.34
CA LEU A 277 -9.69 -9.25 11.73
C LEU A 277 -10.33 -10.58 12.15
N THR A 278 -11.22 -11.13 11.32
CA THR A 278 -11.82 -12.45 11.56
C THR A 278 -10.74 -13.53 11.68
N ARG A 279 -9.76 -13.57 10.76
CA ARG A 279 -8.66 -14.56 10.86
C ARG A 279 -7.80 -14.38 12.09
N LEU A 280 -7.51 -13.13 12.47
CA LEU A 280 -6.77 -12.83 13.68
C LEU A 280 -7.51 -13.36 14.91
N ASP A 281 -8.82 -13.13 15.01
CA ASP A 281 -9.65 -13.57 16.13
C ASP A 281 -9.83 -15.11 16.14
N GLU A 282 -10.05 -15.74 14.98
CA GLU A 282 -10.13 -17.20 14.86
C GLU A 282 -8.80 -17.91 15.19
N ASN A 283 -7.67 -17.24 14.99
CA ASN A 283 -6.33 -17.78 15.25
C ASN A 283 -5.65 -17.08 16.44
N ARG A 284 -6.46 -16.55 17.38
CA ARG A 284 -5.99 -15.70 18.48
C ARG A 284 -4.83 -16.30 19.25
N ASP A 285 -4.90 -17.57 19.64
CA ASP A 285 -3.84 -18.23 20.43
C ASP A 285 -2.52 -18.28 19.67
N LYS A 286 -2.56 -18.66 18.40
CA LYS A 286 -1.38 -18.69 17.53
C LYS A 286 -0.79 -17.30 17.33
N VAL A 287 -1.64 -16.28 17.11
CA VAL A 287 -1.19 -14.89 17.00
C VAL A 287 -0.56 -14.42 18.31
N MET A 288 -1.17 -14.71 19.45
CA MET A 288 -0.62 -14.37 20.76
C MET A 288 0.74 -15.04 21.00
N ASP A 289 0.92 -16.29 20.60
CA ASP A 289 2.21 -16.97 20.74
C ASP A 289 3.30 -16.33 19.89
N VAL A 290 2.97 -15.90 18.67
CA VAL A 290 3.89 -15.14 17.81
C VAL A 290 4.25 -13.80 18.48
N LEU A 291 3.24 -13.06 18.97
CA LEU A 291 3.46 -11.76 19.60
C LEU A 291 4.23 -11.87 20.92
N ARG A 292 3.97 -12.87 21.76
CA ARG A 292 4.73 -13.11 23.00
C ARG A 292 6.20 -13.39 22.74
N LYS A 293 6.51 -14.15 21.69
CA LYS A 293 7.90 -14.42 21.29
C LYS A 293 8.63 -13.17 20.82
N ALA A 294 7.93 -12.26 20.13
CA ALA A 294 8.52 -11.05 19.57
C ALA A 294 8.58 -9.88 20.56
N TYR A 295 7.55 -9.72 21.39
CA TYR A 295 7.32 -8.51 22.19
C TYR A 295 7.29 -8.77 23.70
N GLY A 296 7.34 -10.03 24.16
CA GLY A 296 7.34 -10.35 25.59
C GLY A 296 6.12 -9.79 26.32
N GLU A 297 6.35 -8.93 27.31
CA GLU A 297 5.30 -8.31 28.14
C GLU A 297 4.37 -7.39 27.34
N ASP A 298 4.80 -6.84 26.21
CA ASP A 298 4.01 -5.94 25.37
C ASP A 298 3.04 -6.69 24.43
N ALA A 299 3.03 -8.02 24.42
CA ALA A 299 2.26 -8.82 23.46
C ALA A 299 0.76 -8.57 23.49
N ASP A 300 0.16 -8.39 24.68
CA ASP A 300 -1.27 -8.09 24.81
C ASP A 300 -1.61 -6.69 24.25
N GLN A 301 -0.72 -5.72 24.45
CA GLN A 301 -0.87 -4.38 23.86
C GLN A 301 -0.74 -4.44 22.33
N GLN A 302 0.18 -5.23 21.80
CA GLN A 302 0.32 -5.41 20.35
C GLN A 302 -0.90 -6.11 19.74
N MET A 303 -1.45 -7.14 20.39
CA MET A 303 -2.70 -7.77 19.99
C MET A 303 -3.84 -6.74 19.93
N PHE A 304 -3.96 -5.90 20.96
CA PHE A 304 -4.95 -4.82 20.97
C PHE A 304 -4.71 -3.82 19.82
N ASN A 305 -3.47 -3.37 19.60
CA ASN A 305 -3.11 -2.42 18.55
C ASN A 305 -3.47 -2.97 17.16
N TRP A 306 -3.18 -4.24 16.88
CA TRP A 306 -3.50 -4.86 15.59
C TRP A 306 -5.01 -5.04 15.36
N ARG A 307 -5.77 -5.45 16.38
CA ARG A 307 -7.24 -5.47 16.29
C ARG A 307 -7.79 -4.07 16.05
N LEU A 308 -7.34 -3.09 16.83
CA LEU A 308 -7.75 -1.70 16.71
C LEU A 308 -7.41 -1.13 15.32
N PHE A 309 -6.25 -1.47 14.77
CA PHE A 309 -5.85 -1.09 13.42
C PHE A 309 -6.83 -1.62 12.37
N PHE A 310 -7.14 -2.92 12.37
CA PHE A 310 -8.08 -3.50 11.41
C PHE A 310 -9.49 -2.92 11.55
N ILE A 311 -9.99 -2.75 12.78
CA ILE A 311 -11.30 -2.14 13.04
C ILE A 311 -11.31 -0.69 12.55
N PHE A 312 -10.32 0.12 12.96
CA PHE A 312 -10.26 1.54 12.61
C PHE A 312 -10.19 1.73 11.10
N CYS A 313 -9.27 1.05 10.43
CA CYS A 313 -9.13 1.15 8.97
C CYS A 313 -10.40 0.64 8.26
N SER A 314 -11.03 -0.43 8.75
CA SER A 314 -12.28 -0.92 8.15
C SER A 314 -13.38 0.15 8.20
N GLU A 315 -13.53 0.82 9.34
CA GLU A 315 -14.50 1.92 9.48
C GLU A 315 -14.14 3.13 8.61
N VAL A 316 -12.85 3.46 8.46
CA VAL A 316 -12.37 4.53 7.56
C VAL A 316 -12.78 4.24 6.12
N PHE A 317 -12.41 3.09 5.59
CA PHE A 317 -12.68 2.73 4.20
C PHE A 317 -14.13 2.33 3.95
N GLY A 318 -14.88 1.96 4.99
CA GLY A 318 -16.32 1.72 4.93
C GLY A 318 -17.18 2.99 5.06
N TYR A 319 -16.59 4.11 5.50
CA TYR A 319 -17.31 5.34 5.80
C TYR A 319 -18.05 5.90 4.57
N ASP A 320 -19.28 6.39 4.80
CA ASP A 320 -20.18 6.94 3.78
C ASP A 320 -20.33 6.04 2.54
N GLY A 321 -20.50 4.73 2.81
CA GLY A 321 -20.61 3.73 1.76
C GLY A 321 -19.31 3.48 0.99
N GLY A 322 -18.16 3.84 1.57
CA GLY A 322 -16.82 3.68 0.98
C GLY A 322 -16.50 4.69 -0.11
N ASN A 323 -17.07 5.89 -0.06
CA ASN A 323 -16.87 6.94 -1.07
C ASN A 323 -15.93 8.07 -0.62
N GLU A 324 -15.51 8.09 0.65
CA GLU A 324 -14.56 9.09 1.16
C GLU A 324 -13.12 8.60 1.09
N TRP A 325 -12.82 7.47 1.74
CA TRP A 325 -11.54 6.77 1.62
C TRP A 325 -11.69 5.55 0.72
N ILE A 326 -10.76 5.39 -0.22
CA ILE A 326 -10.84 4.45 -1.33
C ILE A 326 -9.46 3.91 -1.70
N VAL A 327 -9.41 2.96 -2.61
CA VAL A 327 -8.17 2.57 -3.29
C VAL A 327 -8.19 3.15 -4.70
N SER A 328 -7.07 3.71 -5.15
CA SER A 328 -6.91 4.21 -6.52
C SER A 328 -5.77 3.49 -7.21
N GLN A 329 -5.90 3.34 -8.53
CA GLN A 329 -4.89 2.76 -9.39
C GLN A 329 -4.58 3.72 -10.52
N HIS A 330 -3.31 3.87 -10.85
CA HIS A 330 -2.86 4.80 -11.89
C HIS A 330 -1.87 4.09 -12.80
N LEU A 331 -2.09 4.22 -14.11
CA LEU A 331 -1.16 3.76 -15.13
C LEU A 331 -0.48 4.97 -15.75
N PHE A 332 0.84 5.00 -15.72
CA PHE A 332 1.66 6.01 -16.35
C PHE A 332 2.52 5.38 -17.44
N LYS A 333 2.75 6.13 -18.52
CA LYS A 333 3.75 5.80 -19.55
C LYS A 333 4.98 6.69 -19.39
N LYS A 334 6.14 6.20 -19.80
CA LYS A 334 7.35 7.03 -19.88
C LYS A 334 7.16 8.19 -20.85
N ASN A 335 7.63 9.38 -20.48
CA ASN A 335 7.69 10.51 -21.40
C ASN A 335 8.68 10.18 -22.53
N GLN A 336 8.22 10.26 -23.77
CA GLN A 336 9.14 10.26 -24.91
C GLN A 336 9.81 11.63 -24.93
N LEU A 337 11.13 11.67 -24.96
CA LEU A 337 11.83 12.90 -25.32
C LEU A 337 11.40 13.22 -26.75
N SER A 338 10.75 14.37 -26.95
CA SER A 338 10.55 14.86 -28.31
C SER A 338 11.93 15.09 -28.91
N SER A 339 12.27 14.33 -29.94
CA SER A 339 13.36 14.69 -30.85
C SER A 339 12.93 15.98 -31.54
N LEU A 340 13.28 17.12 -30.95
CA LEU A 340 13.24 18.43 -31.61
C LEU A 340 14.50 18.61 -32.43
#